data_AF-A0A060C447-F1
#
_entry.id   AF-A0A060C447-F1
#
_cell.length_a   1.000
_cell.length_b   1.000
_cell.length_c   1.000
_cell.angle_alpha   90.00
_cell.angle_beta   90.00
_cell.angle_gamma   90.00
#
_symmetry.space_group_name_H-M   'P 1'
#
loop_
_entity.id
_entity.type
_entity.pdbx_description
1 polymer ?
#
loop_
_entity_poly.entity_id
_entity_poly.type
_entity_poly.pdbx_seq_one_letter_code
_entity_poly.pdbx_strand_id
1 'polypeptide(L)'
;MGRLVIVSNRVATEAESKRGAGGLAIGVLDALKKQDGLWFGWNGKIEDSPQTEISSYRIGRIDCATVALSRDESIVTTVASPTAPCGRCST
;
A
#
# COMPACT_ATOMS: atom_id res chain seq x y z
N MET A 1 -18.21 -6.53 22.51
CA MET A 1 -17.63 -5.35 21.84
C MET A 1 -16.38 -5.81 21.12
N GLY A 2 -16.37 -5.74 19.79
CA GLY A 2 -15.21 -6.13 18.97
C GLY A 2 -14.81 -4.97 18.08
N ARG A 3 -13.50 -4.82 17.86
CA ARG A 3 -12.94 -3.82 16.92
C ARG A 3 -12.63 -4.54 15.62
N LEU A 4 -13.11 -4.02 14.50
CA LEU A 4 -12.80 -4.59 13.18
C LEU A 4 -11.39 -4.19 12.79
N VAL A 5 -10.52 -5.17 12.53
CA VAL A 5 -9.15 -4.93 12.07
C VAL A 5 -8.99 -5.53 10.67
N ILE A 6 -8.66 -4.69 9.70
CA ILE A 6 -8.45 -5.09 8.30
C ILE A 6 -6.97 -4.95 7.97
N VAL A 7 -6.38 -6.01 7.43
CA VAL A 7 -4.99 -6.04 6.99
C VAL A 7 -4.97 -6.23 5.47
N SER A 8 -4.40 -5.28 4.74
CA SER A 8 -4.32 -5.34 3.27
C SER A 8 -2.93 -5.01 2.76
N ASN A 9 -2.62 -5.51 1.56
CA ASN A 9 -1.34 -5.23 0.91
C ASN A 9 -1.22 -3.79 0.40
N ARG A 10 -2.32 -3.04 0.31
CA ARG A 10 -2.37 -1.63 -0.06
C ARG A 10 -3.40 -0.91 0.80
N VAL A 11 -3.00 0.19 1.41
CA VAL A 11 -3.90 1.10 2.12
C VAL A 11 -3.97 2.41 1.33
N ALA A 12 -5.19 2.93 1.15
CA ALA A 12 -5.36 4.21 0.48
C ALA A 12 -4.87 5.33 1.40
N THR A 13 -3.93 6.15 0.92
CA THR A 13 -3.49 7.36 1.62
C THR A 13 -4.65 8.34 1.82
N GLU A 14 -4.55 9.31 2.73
CA GLU A 14 -5.64 10.29 2.94
C GLU A 14 -6.05 11.01 1.64
N ALA A 15 -5.10 11.31 0.78
CA ALA A 15 -5.34 11.94 -0.51
C ALA A 15 -6.11 11.02 -1.48
N GLU A 16 -5.74 9.74 -1.50
CA GLU A 16 -6.36 8.70 -2.33
C GLU A 16 -7.75 8.28 -1.81
N SER A 17 -7.93 8.27 -0.49
CA SER A 17 -9.23 8.02 0.14
C SER A 17 -10.22 9.13 -0.19
N LYS A 18 -9.77 10.38 -0.36
CA LYS A 18 -10.62 11.51 -0.80
C LYS A 18 -10.89 11.50 -2.31
N ARG A 19 -9.98 10.94 -3.11
CA ARG A 19 -10.09 10.89 -4.59
C ARG A 19 -10.75 9.61 -5.12
N GLY A 20 -11.06 8.64 -4.26
CA GLY A 20 -11.71 7.39 -4.66
C GLY A 20 -10.73 6.41 -5.30
N ALA A 21 -9.73 5.96 -4.56
CA ALA A 21 -8.72 5.02 -5.06
C ALA A 21 -9.19 3.56 -5.07
N GLY A 22 -9.79 3.10 -6.18
CA GLY A 22 -9.97 1.67 -6.48
C GLY A 22 -11.04 0.92 -5.66
N GLY A 23 -11.60 -0.15 -6.24
CA GLY A 23 -12.76 -0.86 -5.69
C GLY A 23 -12.55 -1.48 -4.30
N LEU A 24 -11.33 -1.94 -3.99
CA LEU A 24 -11.01 -2.50 -2.67
C LEU A 24 -11.05 -1.44 -1.57
N ALA A 25 -10.50 -0.24 -1.81
CA ALA A 25 -10.51 0.81 -0.80
C ALA A 25 -11.93 1.28 -0.49
N ILE A 26 -12.78 1.40 -1.52
CA ILE A 26 -14.17 1.79 -1.37
C ILE A 26 -14.93 0.74 -0.53
N GLY A 27 -14.74 -0.55 -0.81
CA GLY A 27 -15.38 -1.62 -0.05
C GLY A 27 -14.93 -1.68 1.41
N VAL A 28 -13.63 -1.52 1.66
CA VAL A 28 -13.06 -1.49 3.02
C VAL A 28 -13.56 -0.27 3.80
N LEU A 29 -13.60 0.90 3.16
CA LEU A 29 -14.15 2.12 3.77
C LEU A 29 -15.64 1.97 4.08
N ASP A 30 -16.44 1.31 3.23
CA ASP A 30 -17.87 1.06 3.51
C ASP A 30 -18.09 0.11 4.68
N ALA A 31 -17.26 -0.92 4.81
CA ALA A 31 -17.29 -1.84 5.95
C ALA A 31 -16.92 -1.13 7.26
N LEU A 32 -15.85 -0.31 7.24
CA LEU A 32 -15.35 0.43 8.40
C LEU A 32 -16.19 1.66 8.75
N LYS A 33 -17.05 2.16 7.86
CA LYS A 33 -18.05 3.18 8.21
C LYS A 33 -19.13 2.64 9.17
N LYS A 34 -19.41 1.33 9.11
CA LYS A 34 -20.46 0.68 9.91
C LYS A 34 -19.97 0.30 11.31
N GLN A 35 -18.66 0.19 11.52
CA GLN A 35 -18.03 -0.16 12.80
C GLN A 35 -16.69 0.55 12.97
N ASP A 36 -16.41 1.10 14.16
CA ASP A 36 -15.09 1.65 14.47
C ASP A 36 -14.02 0.55 14.35
N GLY A 37 -12.94 0.85 13.60
CA GLY A 37 -11.97 -0.16 13.20
C GLY A 37 -10.59 0.41 12.87
N LEU A 38 -9.64 -0.51 12.67
CA LEU A 38 -8.26 -0.21 12.26
C LEU A 38 -8.03 -0.80 10.86
N TRP A 39 -7.47 0.00 9.97
CA TRP A 39 -7.00 -0.47 8.66
C TRP A 39 -5.47 -0.39 8.60
N PHE A 40 -4.82 -1.55 8.52
CA PHE A 40 -3.38 -1.69 8.46
C PHE A 40 -2.88 -2.18 7.10
N GLY A 41 -1.73 -1.66 6.64
CA GLY A 41 -1.06 -2.18 5.45
C GLY A 41 0.01 -1.29 4.84
N TRP A 42 0.45 -1.61 3.62
CA TRP A 42 1.55 -0.89 2.97
C TRP A 42 1.07 0.41 2.30
N ASN A 43 1.84 1.49 2.50
CA ASN A 43 1.59 2.82 1.93
C ASN A 43 1.94 2.93 0.44
N GLY A 44 2.53 1.89 -0.15
CA GLY A 44 2.92 1.89 -1.56
C GLY A 44 4.31 2.44 -1.87
N LYS A 45 5.09 2.83 -0.86
CA LYS A 45 6.46 3.31 -0.99
C LYS A 45 7.46 2.21 -0.66
N ILE A 46 8.47 2.07 -1.52
CA ILE A 46 9.62 1.22 -1.26
C ILE A 46 10.77 2.14 -0.85
N GLU A 47 11.28 1.95 0.35
CA GLU A 47 12.41 2.72 0.88
C GLU A 47 13.68 1.87 0.83
N ASP A 48 14.84 2.50 0.65
CA ASP A 48 16.13 1.78 0.56
C ASP A 48 16.66 1.31 1.91
N SER A 49 16.14 1.86 3.02
CA SER A 49 16.48 1.46 4.39
C SER A 49 15.23 0.94 5.10
N PRO A 50 15.31 -0.12 5.93
CA PRO A 50 14.20 -0.57 6.74
C PRO A 50 13.77 0.52 7.71
N GLN A 51 12.65 1.17 7.40
CA GLN A 51 12.06 2.18 8.27
C GLN A 51 11.00 1.50 9.13
N THR A 52 11.26 1.42 10.45
CA THR A 52 10.31 0.88 11.44
C THR A 52 9.21 1.88 11.82
N GLU A 53 9.17 3.05 11.17
CA GLU A 53 8.20 4.09 11.49
C GLU A 53 6.84 3.78 10.88
N ILE A 54 5.85 3.57 11.75
CA ILE A 54 4.46 3.39 11.36
C ILE A 54 3.84 4.77 11.17
N SER A 55 3.36 5.06 9.97
CA SER A 55 2.60 6.27 9.68
C SER A 55 1.12 6.02 9.99
N SER A 56 0.64 6.57 11.09
CA SER A 56 -0.77 6.48 11.50
C SER A 56 -1.50 7.79 11.24
N TYR A 57 -2.70 7.69 10.67
CA TYR A 57 -3.60 8.82 10.45
C TYR A 57 -5.06 8.37 10.57
N ARG A 58 -5.99 9.32 10.67
CA ARG A 58 -7.39 9.00 10.94
C ARG A 58 -8.31 9.59 9.88
N ILE A 59 -9.07 8.73 9.21
CA ILE A 59 -10.09 9.14 8.25
C ILE A 59 -11.46 9.02 8.92
N GLY A 60 -11.94 10.13 9.48
CA GLY A 60 -13.22 10.18 10.19
C GLY A 60 -13.21 9.30 11.44
N ARG A 61 -13.89 8.15 11.38
CA ARG A 61 -13.96 7.17 12.48
C ARG A 61 -12.97 6.01 12.36
N ILE A 62 -12.19 5.98 11.28
CA ILE A 62 -11.31 4.87 10.93
C ILE A 62 -9.87 5.25 11.27
N ASP A 63 -9.20 4.44 12.08
CA ASP A 63 -7.76 4.57 12.29
C ASP A 63 -7.04 3.82 11.17
N CYS A 64 -6.13 4.49 10.48
CA CYS A 64 -5.30 3.90 9.43
C CYS A 64 -3.85 3.86 9.91
N ALA A 65 -3.20 2.71 9.79
CA ALA A 65 -1.81 2.53 10.14
C ALA A 65 -1.07 1.95 8.93
N THR A 66 -0.10 2.68 8.42
CA THR A 66 0.63 2.28 7.22
C THR A 66 2.11 2.17 7.45
N VAL A 67 2.72 1.19 6.79
CA VAL A 67 4.17 0.96 6.82
C VAL A 67 4.72 1.14 5.42
N ALA A 68 5.97 1.58 5.33
CA ALA A 68 6.77 1.47 4.11
C ALA A 68 7.42 0.08 4.10
N LEU A 69 7.61 -0.48 2.90
CA LEU A 69 8.39 -1.70 2.75
C LEU A 69 9.81 -1.31 2.40
N SER A 70 10.79 -2.02 2.96
CA SER A 70 12.16 -1.89 2.50
C SER A 70 12.32 -2.60 1.15
N ARG A 71 13.36 -2.21 0.40
CA ARG A 71 13.71 -2.87 -0.88
C ARG A 71 13.95 -4.38 -0.71
N ASP A 72 14.53 -4.78 0.41
CA ASP A 72 14.84 -6.18 0.73
C ASP A 72 13.58 -7.02 1.03
N GLU A 73 12.55 -6.40 1.61
CA GLU A 73 11.28 -7.06 1.97
C GLU A 73 10.23 -7.06 0.84
N SER A 74 10.45 -6.31 -0.24
CA SER A 74 9.50 -6.24 -1.33
C SER A 74 9.45 -7.59 -2.07
N ILE A 75 8.30 -8.27 -2.04
CA ILE A 75 8.04 -9.52 -2.78
C ILE A 75 7.95 -9.32 -4.31
N VAL A 76 8.39 -8.16 -4.83
CA VAL A 76 8.43 -7.92 -6.26
C VAL A 76 9.49 -8.84 -6.84
N THR A 77 9.04 -9.89 -7.52
CA THR A 77 9.72 -10.46 -8.68
C THR A 77 10.18 -9.31 -9.55
N THR A 78 11.41 -8.85 -9.32
CA THR A 78 12.13 -8.09 -10.35
C THR A 78 12.27 -9.08 -11.48
N VAL A 79 11.31 -9.07 -12.41
CA VAL A 79 11.54 -9.65 -13.73
C VAL A 79 12.65 -8.76 -14.27
N ALA A 80 13.89 -9.25 -14.16
CA ALA A 80 15.03 -8.61 -14.79
C ALA A 80 14.66 -8.50 -16.27
N SER A 81 14.30 -7.29 -16.71
CA SER A 81 14.06 -7.02 -18.11
C SER A 81 15.41 -7.22 -18.81
N PRO A 82 15.56 -8.20 -19.72
CA PRO A 82 16.80 -8.34 -20.44
C PRO A 82 16.79 -7.28 -21.53
N THR A 83 17.24 -6.07 -21.23
CA THR A 83 17.74 -5.15 -22.26
C THR A 83 19.03 -5.73 -22.82
N ALA A 84 18.90 -6.72 -23.71
CA ALA A 84 19.95 -7.08 -24.63
C ALA A 84 20.19 -5.89 -25.57
N PRO A 85 21.43 -5.39 -25.74
CA PRO A 85 21.72 -4.46 -26.80
C PRO A 85 21.58 -5.22 -28.13
N CYS A 86 20.54 -4.91 -28.92
CA CYS A 86 20.47 -5.38 -30.30
C CYS A 86 21.75 -4.95 -31.01
N GLY A 87 22.58 -5.95 -31.31
CA GLY A 87 23.81 -5.79 -32.04
C GLY A 87 23.55 -5.09 -33.37
N ARG A 88 24.43 -4.12 -33.63
CA ARG A 88 24.68 -3.46 -34.91
C ARG A 88 24.64 -4.47 -36.07
N CYS A 89 23.58 -4.45 -36.87
CA CYS A 89 23.57 -5.10 -38.18
C CYS A 89 24.13 -4.11 -39.20
N SER A 90 25.42 -4.26 -39.49
CA SER A 90 26.08 -3.66 -40.66
C SER A 90 26.00 -4.67 -41.80
N THR A 91 25.22 -4.40 -42.84
CA THR A 91 25.52 -4.73 -44.24
C THR A 91 24.69 -3.81 -45.11
#